data_AF-A0A9P8JIX4-F1
#
_entry.id   AF-A0A9P8JIX4-F1
#
_cell.length_a   1.000
_cell.length_b   1.000
_cell.length_c   1.000
_cell.angle_alpha   90.00
_cell.angle_beta   90.00
_cell.angle_gamma   90.00
#
_symmetry.space_group_name_H-M   'P 1'
#
loop_
_entity.id
_entity.type
_entity.pdbx_description
1 polymer ?
#
loop_
_entity_poly.entity_id
_entity_poly.type
_entity_poly.pdbx_seq_one_letter_code
_entity_poly.pdbx_strand_id
1 'polypeptide(L)'
;QPEMWGVIDRGLSPIHKRNLGEVSKVLGQVYAGRLFGGDHIYLQPLNTWVGEAIERMEELLVSLIDIREPEQQFDIDEFNDLFARVKPTLYIKMADIFAIHHLVTNELSHLSDPDDVLREIIRELGSAQNNENEMMGVGSNEISLQLTPKFHDKQDPEADLKQLFMETKRLVLFIIRIQAGANLLEILVRPITPEDDDKWFALLDEEALQQRSNPRAPSAYSGMMDDEPASTLLDITSMSYAEVKSAALENILILEQQGKVNRHNQYQDLLNAIAIDIRTKHRRRVQRTRELDGVRATLTQLDSKASYLDEQLQSYNDYIEQAMITLQNKKGKKRFLLPFTKQYNHERELARSGRTPKFGSYKYSARSLAEKGVLVSWDGYDATQWNRINVTISSDEVGVFHIEGSMGSLMIPGASASVPLDDLLQAQFDNHQFMNLFRGTGGEGGLKLNVNLFLHLVFKKFYREE
;
A
#
# COMPACT_ATOMS: atom_id res chain seq x y z
N GLN A 1 12.34 -11.54 -21.18
CA GLN A 1 11.04 -11.33 -21.85
C GLN A 1 10.45 -10.02 -21.32
N PRO A 2 10.88 -8.86 -21.83
CA PRO A 2 10.54 -7.56 -21.23
C PRO A 2 9.03 -7.24 -21.26
N GLU A 3 8.33 -7.78 -22.25
CA GLU A 3 6.86 -7.73 -22.42
C GLU A 3 6.06 -8.37 -21.27
N MET A 4 6.64 -9.33 -20.53
CA MET A 4 5.97 -9.98 -19.38
C MET A 4 6.13 -9.21 -18.07
N TRP A 5 7.12 -8.33 -18.00
CA TRP A 5 7.50 -7.60 -16.78
C TRP A 5 7.15 -6.11 -16.87
N GLY A 6 6.31 -5.72 -17.83
CA GLY A 6 5.87 -4.33 -18.01
C GLY A 6 6.95 -3.35 -18.46
N VAL A 7 8.09 -3.84 -18.97
CA VAL A 7 9.18 -2.96 -19.45
C VAL A 7 8.86 -2.39 -20.84
N ILE A 8 8.05 -3.09 -21.62
CA ILE A 8 7.59 -2.66 -22.95
C ILE A 8 6.14 -3.09 -23.17
N ASP A 9 5.36 -2.22 -23.80
CA ASP A 9 3.93 -2.47 -24.05
C ASP A 9 3.67 -3.25 -25.35
N ARG A 10 4.72 -3.51 -26.15
CA ARG A 10 4.63 -4.14 -27.46
C ARG A 10 5.44 -5.43 -27.53
N GLY A 11 4.89 -6.44 -28.20
CA GLY A 11 5.59 -7.68 -28.49
C GLY A 11 6.84 -7.44 -29.36
N LEU A 12 7.95 -8.05 -28.97
CA LEU A 12 9.21 -7.91 -29.69
C LEU A 12 9.24 -8.72 -30.99
N SER A 13 9.91 -8.18 -32.02
CA SER A 13 10.21 -8.95 -33.23
C SER A 13 11.12 -10.15 -32.90
N PRO A 14 11.10 -11.23 -33.70
CA PRO A 14 11.98 -12.39 -33.48
C PRO A 14 13.47 -12.02 -33.42
N ILE A 15 13.88 -11.02 -34.21
CA ILE A 15 15.26 -10.51 -34.22
C ILE A 15 15.58 -9.77 -32.92
N HIS A 16 14.68 -8.90 -32.45
CA HIS A 16 14.87 -8.22 -31.17
C HIS A 16 14.91 -9.19 -29.99
N LYS A 17 14.06 -10.23 -30.01
CA LYS A 17 14.09 -11.30 -28.99
C LYS A 17 15.42 -12.06 -29.02
N ARG A 18 15.94 -12.38 -30.22
CA ARG A 18 17.24 -13.03 -30.37
C ARG A 18 18.38 -12.15 -29.84
N ASN A 19 18.41 -10.87 -30.20
CA ASN A 19 19.44 -9.93 -29.76
C ASN A 19 19.42 -9.74 -28.24
N LEU A 20 18.25 -9.54 -27.65
CA LEU A 20 18.09 -9.49 -26.19
C LEU A 20 18.48 -10.80 -25.52
N GLY A 21 18.23 -11.94 -26.17
CA GLY A 21 18.72 -13.24 -25.72
C GLY A 21 20.23 -13.29 -25.62
N GLU A 22 20.96 -12.81 -26.64
CA GLU A 22 22.43 -12.76 -26.58
C GLU A 22 22.94 -11.78 -25.51
N VAL A 23 22.31 -10.61 -25.36
CA VAL A 23 22.66 -9.67 -24.26
C VAL A 23 22.40 -10.32 -22.89
N SER A 24 21.27 -11.00 -22.73
CA SER A 24 20.92 -11.71 -21.49
C SER A 24 21.90 -12.84 -21.18
N LYS A 25 22.44 -13.53 -22.19
CA LYS A 25 23.49 -14.54 -21.98
C LYS A 25 24.76 -13.91 -21.42
N VAL A 26 25.20 -12.79 -21.99
CA VAL A 26 26.38 -12.05 -21.50
C VAL A 26 26.17 -11.54 -20.07
N LEU A 27 25.03 -10.92 -19.78
CA LEU A 27 24.72 -10.44 -18.43
C LEU A 27 24.55 -11.60 -17.43
N GLY A 28 23.94 -12.72 -17.84
CA GLY A 28 23.81 -13.91 -17.01
C GLY A 28 25.16 -14.53 -16.67
N GLN A 29 26.11 -14.48 -17.61
CA GLN A 29 27.48 -14.95 -17.41
C GLN A 29 28.25 -14.07 -16.43
N VAL A 30 28.09 -12.74 -16.52
CA VAL A 30 28.62 -11.77 -15.53
C VAL A 30 28.04 -12.03 -14.15
N TYR A 31 26.72 -12.20 -14.03
CA TYR A 31 26.07 -12.49 -12.75
C TYR A 31 26.49 -13.85 -12.16
N ALA A 32 26.78 -14.85 -13.00
CA ALA A 32 27.28 -16.15 -12.56
C ALA A 32 28.76 -16.13 -12.10
N GLY A 33 29.47 -15.01 -12.29
CA GLY A 33 30.88 -14.86 -11.89
C GLY A 33 31.84 -15.75 -12.67
N ARG A 34 31.51 -16.12 -13.92
CA ARG A 34 32.31 -17.07 -14.73
C ARG A 34 32.64 -16.47 -16.08
N LEU A 35 33.78 -16.80 -16.66
CA LEU A 35 34.11 -16.45 -18.05
C LEU A 35 33.50 -17.44 -19.04
N PHE A 36 33.32 -17.02 -20.30
CA PHE A 36 32.86 -17.91 -21.36
C PHE A 36 33.91 -18.98 -21.69
N GLY A 37 33.49 -20.25 -21.71
CA GLY A 37 34.31 -21.43 -21.98
C GLY A 37 34.08 -22.05 -23.37
N GLY A 38 34.34 -23.35 -23.50
CA GLY A 38 34.27 -24.10 -24.78
C GLY A 38 32.88 -24.24 -25.38
N ASP A 39 31.82 -24.05 -24.60
CA ASP A 39 30.43 -24.11 -25.09
C ASP A 39 30.04 -22.86 -25.88
N HIS A 40 30.75 -21.75 -25.68
CA HIS A 40 30.45 -20.43 -26.27
C HIS A 40 31.71 -19.75 -26.81
N ILE A 41 32.45 -20.46 -27.68
CA ILE A 41 33.72 -20.01 -28.27
C ILE A 41 33.59 -18.63 -28.94
N TYR A 42 32.46 -18.36 -29.60
CA TYR A 42 32.21 -17.10 -30.29
C TYR A 42 32.06 -15.88 -29.36
N LEU A 43 31.85 -16.09 -28.05
CA LEU A 43 31.74 -15.03 -27.05
C LEU A 43 33.02 -14.84 -26.22
N GLN A 44 34.02 -15.72 -26.36
CA GLN A 44 35.29 -15.63 -25.62
C GLN A 44 36.05 -14.30 -25.81
N PRO A 45 36.02 -13.62 -26.98
CA PRO A 45 36.65 -12.30 -27.12
C PRO A 45 36.10 -11.25 -26.15
N LEU A 46 34.89 -11.45 -25.59
CA LEU A 46 34.30 -10.56 -24.60
C LEU A 46 34.79 -10.85 -23.16
N ASN A 47 35.55 -11.91 -22.93
CA ASN A 47 35.97 -12.33 -21.58
C ASN A 47 36.75 -11.26 -20.82
N THR A 48 37.53 -10.42 -21.52
CA THR A 48 38.21 -9.28 -20.89
C THR A 48 37.21 -8.32 -20.26
N TRP A 49 36.16 -7.94 -21.00
CA TRP A 49 35.09 -7.09 -20.50
C TRP A 49 34.23 -7.79 -19.44
N VAL A 50 33.95 -9.10 -19.62
CA VAL A 50 33.18 -9.88 -18.65
C VAL A 50 33.90 -9.93 -17.30
N GLY A 51 35.23 -10.07 -17.28
CA GLY A 51 36.03 -10.01 -16.06
C GLY A 51 35.84 -8.69 -15.31
N GLU A 52 36.03 -7.55 -16.00
CA GLU A 52 35.81 -6.22 -15.42
C GLU A 52 34.35 -5.98 -14.99
N ALA A 53 33.39 -6.56 -15.71
CA ALA A 53 31.97 -6.45 -15.36
C ALA A 53 31.60 -7.30 -14.14
N ILE A 54 32.27 -8.43 -13.90
CA ILE A 54 32.07 -9.25 -12.70
C ILE A 54 32.47 -8.46 -11.45
N GLU A 55 33.62 -7.81 -11.45
CA GLU A 55 34.08 -6.99 -10.32
C GLU A 55 33.08 -5.85 -10.01
N ARG A 56 32.61 -5.13 -11.03
CA ARG A 56 31.57 -4.10 -10.86
C ARG A 56 30.24 -4.68 -10.37
N MET A 57 29.87 -5.86 -10.83
CA MET A 57 28.64 -6.53 -10.38
C MET A 57 28.75 -6.93 -8.91
N GLU A 58 29.92 -7.38 -8.46
CA GLU A 58 30.18 -7.72 -7.06
C GLU A 58 30.03 -6.48 -6.16
N GLU A 59 30.63 -5.35 -6.52
CA GLU A 59 30.46 -4.08 -5.79
C GLU A 59 28.99 -3.65 -5.71
N LEU A 60 28.26 -3.77 -6.83
CA LEU A 60 26.82 -3.46 -6.88
C LEU A 60 26.01 -4.39 -5.98
N LEU A 61 26.30 -5.70 -5.97
CA LEU A 61 25.60 -6.67 -5.14
C LEU A 61 25.86 -6.42 -3.66
N VAL A 62 27.11 -6.11 -3.27
CA VAL A 62 27.44 -5.74 -1.89
C VAL A 62 26.66 -4.50 -1.46
N SER A 63 26.59 -3.47 -2.30
CA SER A 63 25.78 -2.28 -2.01
C SER A 63 24.27 -2.57 -1.99
N LEU A 64 23.79 -3.55 -2.76
CA LEU A 64 22.37 -3.89 -2.84
C LEU A 64 21.91 -4.66 -1.59
N ILE A 65 22.76 -5.52 -1.03
CA ILE A 65 22.45 -6.32 0.16
C ILE A 65 22.73 -5.56 1.46
N ASP A 66 23.48 -4.47 1.42
CA ASP A 66 23.68 -3.56 2.55
C ASP A 66 22.41 -2.73 2.80
N ILE A 67 21.41 -3.39 3.37
CA ILE A 67 20.09 -2.83 3.67
C ILE A 67 19.97 -2.66 5.19
N ARG A 68 19.29 -1.58 5.59
CA ARG A 68 18.97 -1.31 7.01
C ARG A 68 18.05 -2.38 7.56
N GLU A 69 18.17 -2.65 8.85
CA GLU A 69 17.26 -3.55 9.56
C GLU A 69 15.80 -3.08 9.42
N PRO A 70 14.82 -3.99 9.23
CA PRO A 70 13.41 -3.63 9.08
C PRO A 70 12.88 -2.74 10.21
N GLU A 71 13.29 -3.02 11.45
CA GLU A 71 12.92 -2.26 12.64
C GLU A 71 13.40 -0.81 12.55
N GLN A 72 14.61 -0.58 12.02
CA GLN A 72 15.18 0.75 11.81
C GLN A 72 14.64 1.44 10.55
N GLN A 73 14.24 0.66 9.55
CA GLN A 73 13.73 1.18 8.28
C GLN A 73 12.27 1.61 8.38
N PHE A 74 11.47 0.90 9.17
CA PHE A 74 10.05 1.18 9.39
C PHE A 74 9.75 1.84 10.74
N ASP A 75 10.78 2.05 11.58
CA ASP A 75 10.64 2.55 12.96
C ASP A 75 9.61 1.73 13.77
N ILE A 76 9.57 0.41 13.53
CA ILE A 76 8.64 -0.51 14.19
C ILE A 76 9.36 -1.18 15.36
N ASP A 77 8.88 -0.94 16.58
CA ASP A 77 9.28 -1.72 17.76
C ASP A 77 8.25 -2.81 18.09
N GLU A 78 8.65 -3.75 18.95
CA GLU A 78 7.83 -4.89 19.39
C GLU A 78 6.54 -4.48 20.13
N PHE A 79 6.41 -3.19 20.47
CA PHE A 79 5.29 -2.66 21.24
C PHE A 79 4.37 -1.72 20.44
N ASN A 80 4.76 -1.34 19.22
CA ASN A 80 4.01 -0.39 18.40
C ASN A 80 2.57 -0.87 18.15
N ASP A 81 2.34 -2.17 17.95
CA ASP A 81 1.00 -2.73 17.77
C ASP A 81 0.14 -2.70 19.06
N LEU A 82 0.78 -2.74 20.22
CA LEU A 82 0.11 -2.66 21.52
C LEU A 82 -0.36 -1.22 21.80
N PHE A 83 0.51 -0.25 21.51
CA PHE A 83 0.28 1.17 21.81
C PHE A 83 -0.30 1.97 20.63
N ALA A 84 -0.49 1.35 19.47
CA ALA A 84 -1.13 1.98 18.31
C ALA A 84 -2.56 2.42 18.66
N ARG A 85 -2.80 3.74 18.54
CA ARG A 85 -4.12 4.35 18.70
C ARG A 85 -5.11 3.93 17.61
N VAL A 86 -4.58 3.61 16.43
CA VAL A 86 -5.36 3.10 15.28
C VAL A 86 -5.13 1.60 15.21
N LYS A 87 -6.19 0.82 15.45
CA LYS A 87 -6.11 -0.63 15.34
C LYS A 87 -6.02 -1.06 13.87
N PRO A 88 -5.17 -2.05 13.53
CA PRO A 88 -5.03 -2.48 12.16
C PRO A 88 -6.36 -3.04 11.65
N THR A 89 -6.76 -2.57 10.47
CA THR A 89 -7.99 -3.00 9.79
C THR A 89 -7.61 -3.92 8.64
N LEU A 90 -8.04 -5.18 8.72
CA LEU A 90 -7.82 -6.19 7.72
C LEU A 90 -9.02 -6.26 6.77
N TYR A 91 -8.77 -6.19 5.47
CA TYR A 91 -9.75 -6.44 4.43
C TYR A 91 -9.47 -7.82 3.84
N ILE A 92 -10.38 -8.77 4.04
CA ILE A 92 -10.17 -10.16 3.63
C ILE A 92 -11.48 -10.80 3.17
N LYS A 93 -11.41 -11.73 2.22
CA LYS A 93 -12.58 -12.49 1.76
C LYS A 93 -12.83 -13.68 2.68
N MET A 94 -14.10 -14.07 2.81
CA MET A 94 -14.46 -15.27 3.58
C MET A 94 -13.78 -16.54 3.05
N ALA A 95 -13.66 -16.69 1.72
CA ALA A 95 -12.98 -17.82 1.12
C ALA A 95 -11.50 -17.92 1.55
N ASP A 96 -10.81 -16.78 1.65
CA ASP A 96 -9.41 -16.73 2.07
C ASP A 96 -9.28 -17.06 3.57
N ILE A 97 -10.23 -16.63 4.41
CA ILE A 97 -10.27 -16.99 5.84
C ILE A 97 -10.37 -18.50 6.01
N PHE A 98 -11.31 -19.16 5.32
CA PHE A 98 -11.47 -20.61 5.42
C PHE A 98 -10.25 -21.35 4.85
N ALA A 99 -9.67 -20.87 3.75
CA ALA A 99 -8.44 -21.43 3.20
C ALA A 99 -7.28 -21.37 4.22
N ILE A 100 -7.09 -20.22 4.88
CA ILE A 100 -6.07 -20.07 5.93
C ILE A 100 -6.39 -20.99 7.12
N HIS A 101 -7.63 -21.03 7.58
CA HIS A 101 -8.02 -21.87 8.71
C HIS A 101 -7.77 -23.36 8.42
N HIS A 102 -8.08 -23.81 7.20
CA HIS A 102 -7.77 -25.17 6.75
C HIS A 102 -6.28 -25.46 6.73
N LEU A 103 -5.48 -24.55 6.17
CA LEU A 103 -4.03 -24.70 6.10
C LEU A 103 -3.43 -24.79 7.50
N VAL A 104 -3.80 -23.89 8.40
CA VAL A 104 -3.30 -23.86 9.78
C VAL A 104 -3.71 -25.12 10.55
N THR A 105 -4.95 -25.61 10.36
CA THR A 105 -5.44 -26.81 11.05
C THR A 105 -4.68 -28.06 10.58
N ASN A 106 -4.44 -28.19 9.27
CA ASN A 106 -3.76 -29.33 8.69
C ASN A 106 -2.28 -29.38 9.10
N GLU A 107 -1.62 -28.23 9.12
CA GLU A 107 -0.19 -28.12 9.42
C GLU A 107 0.10 -27.75 10.89
N LEU A 108 -0.89 -27.84 11.77
CA LEU A 108 -0.79 -27.43 13.17
C LEU A 108 0.32 -28.15 13.93
N SER A 109 0.67 -29.38 13.54
CA SER A 109 1.77 -30.13 14.14
C SER A 109 3.16 -29.56 13.83
N HIS A 110 3.31 -28.83 12.72
CA HIS A 110 4.55 -28.19 12.31
C HIS A 110 4.63 -26.72 12.71
N LEU A 111 3.48 -26.06 12.85
CA LEU A 111 3.39 -24.63 13.18
C LEU A 111 3.49 -24.35 14.68
N SER A 112 3.15 -25.31 15.55
CA SER A 112 3.06 -25.04 16.99
C SER A 112 3.49 -26.20 17.88
N ASP A 113 4.05 -25.86 19.03
CA ASP A 113 4.35 -26.80 20.10
C ASP A 113 3.07 -27.22 20.87
N PRO A 114 3.09 -28.31 21.67
CA PRO A 114 1.89 -28.82 22.34
C PRO A 114 1.16 -27.83 23.27
N ASP A 115 1.89 -26.88 23.88
CA ASP A 115 1.36 -25.87 24.81
C ASP A 115 1.26 -24.46 24.19
N ASP A 116 1.16 -24.37 22.87
CA ASP A 116 1.06 -23.09 22.16
C ASP A 116 -0.37 -22.53 22.15
N VAL A 117 -0.48 -21.21 22.33
CA VAL A 117 -1.71 -20.41 22.25
C VAL A 117 -2.45 -20.63 20.92
N LEU A 118 -1.72 -20.88 19.83
CA LEU A 118 -2.33 -21.16 18.53
C LEU A 118 -3.24 -22.41 18.57
N ARG A 119 -2.90 -23.43 19.36
CA ARG A 119 -3.73 -24.64 19.52
C ARG A 119 -5.01 -24.34 20.30
N GLU A 120 -4.93 -23.46 21.28
CA GLU A 120 -6.11 -22.99 22.02
C GLU A 120 -7.05 -22.21 21.11
N ILE A 121 -6.50 -21.30 20.29
CA ILE A 121 -7.26 -20.53 19.30
C ILE A 121 -7.98 -21.44 18.31
N ILE A 122 -7.28 -22.43 17.74
CA ILE A 122 -7.89 -23.37 16.78
C ILE A 122 -8.95 -24.24 17.46
N ARG A 123 -8.73 -24.65 18.72
CA ARG A 123 -9.73 -25.38 19.50
C ARG A 123 -10.99 -24.54 19.75
N GLU A 124 -10.83 -23.25 20.05
CA GLU A 124 -11.93 -22.31 20.22
C GLU A 124 -12.67 -22.02 18.91
N LEU A 125 -11.94 -21.91 17.80
CA LEU A 125 -12.51 -21.67 16.47
C LEU A 125 -13.33 -22.88 15.96
N GLY A 126 -13.01 -24.08 16.41
CA GLY A 126 -13.72 -25.31 16.05
C GLY A 126 -13.46 -25.75 14.60
N SER A 127 -14.38 -26.54 14.04
CA SER A 127 -14.19 -27.11 12.69
C SER A 127 -14.44 -26.07 11.58
N ALA A 128 -13.40 -25.81 10.78
CA ALA A 128 -13.48 -24.96 9.60
C ALA A 128 -14.62 -25.35 8.64
N GLN A 129 -14.86 -26.65 8.43
CA GLN A 129 -15.90 -27.15 7.51
C GLN A 129 -17.32 -26.88 8.01
N ASN A 130 -17.54 -26.95 9.32
CA ASN A 130 -18.86 -26.68 9.89
C ASN A 130 -19.19 -25.19 9.78
N ASN A 131 -18.19 -24.35 10.11
CA ASN A 131 -18.33 -22.90 10.05
C ASN A 131 -18.51 -22.40 8.61
N GLU A 132 -17.82 -22.99 7.63
CA GLU A 132 -18.01 -22.67 6.21
C GLU A 132 -19.44 -22.95 5.76
N ASN A 133 -19.97 -24.13 6.10
CA ASN A 133 -21.34 -24.53 5.74
C ASN A 133 -22.41 -23.63 6.37
N GLU A 134 -22.20 -23.16 7.61
CA GLU A 134 -23.11 -22.22 8.29
C GLU A 134 -23.04 -20.79 7.71
N MET A 135 -21.89 -20.40 7.14
CA MET A 135 -21.66 -19.04 6.62
C MET A 135 -21.78 -18.91 5.10
N MET A 136 -22.14 -19.98 4.39
CA MET A 136 -22.39 -20.00 2.93
C MET A 136 -23.49 -19.01 2.47
N GLY A 137 -24.30 -18.46 3.38
CA GLY A 137 -25.29 -17.43 3.09
C GLY A 137 -24.76 -15.99 3.12
N VAL A 138 -23.54 -15.77 3.63
CA VAL A 138 -22.89 -14.45 3.64
C VAL A 138 -22.19 -14.26 2.30
N GLY A 139 -22.57 -13.23 1.54
CA GLY A 139 -22.08 -13.00 0.18
C GLY A 139 -20.55 -12.95 0.07
N SER A 140 -20.02 -13.20 -1.13
CA SER A 140 -18.58 -13.25 -1.46
C SER A 140 -17.83 -11.92 -1.34
N ASN A 141 -18.36 -10.97 -0.58
CA ASN A 141 -17.82 -9.64 -0.44
C ASN A 141 -16.68 -9.63 0.59
N GLU A 142 -15.74 -8.71 0.38
CA GLU A 142 -14.65 -8.46 1.31
C GLU A 142 -15.20 -7.96 2.64
N ILE A 143 -14.78 -8.60 3.73
CA ILE A 143 -15.14 -8.18 5.08
C ILE A 143 -14.02 -7.33 5.66
N SER A 144 -14.41 -6.33 6.44
CA SER A 144 -13.49 -5.46 7.19
C SER A 144 -13.44 -5.93 8.65
N LEU A 145 -12.24 -6.25 9.12
CA LEU A 145 -11.98 -6.73 10.47
C LEU A 145 -11.02 -5.78 11.18
N GLN A 146 -11.45 -5.17 12.28
CA GLN A 146 -10.54 -4.43 13.16
C GLN A 146 -9.92 -5.40 14.16
N LEU A 147 -8.60 -5.55 14.11
CA LEU A 147 -7.88 -6.52 14.93
C LEU A 147 -7.65 -5.96 16.34
N THR A 148 -8.00 -6.73 17.35
CA THR A 148 -7.75 -6.41 18.77
C THR A 148 -6.91 -7.54 19.38
N PRO A 149 -5.79 -7.24 20.05
CA PRO A 149 -4.95 -8.27 20.65
C PRO A 149 -5.70 -8.92 21.82
N LYS A 150 -6.17 -10.16 21.65
CA LYS A 150 -6.95 -10.89 22.68
C LYS A 150 -6.10 -11.55 23.76
N PHE A 151 -4.90 -12.02 23.42
CA PHE A 151 -4.06 -12.85 24.29
C PHE A 151 -2.94 -12.08 25.01
N HIS A 152 -3.02 -10.75 25.06
CA HIS A 152 -2.03 -9.93 25.76
C HIS A 152 -2.43 -9.56 27.20
N ASP A 153 -3.57 -10.04 27.68
CA ASP A 153 -3.96 -9.94 29.10
C ASP A 153 -3.34 -11.09 29.90
N LYS A 154 -2.10 -10.92 30.34
CA LYS A 154 -1.76 -11.39 31.68
C LYS A 154 -2.28 -10.31 32.63
N GLN A 155 -3.46 -10.52 33.22
CA GLN A 155 -3.77 -9.88 34.51
C GLN A 155 -2.64 -10.27 35.43
N ASP A 156 -1.69 -9.36 35.60
CA ASP A 156 -0.52 -9.58 36.38
C ASP A 156 -0.97 -9.77 37.84
N PRO A 157 -0.76 -10.93 38.47
CA PRO A 157 -1.13 -11.12 39.87
C PRO A 157 -0.38 -10.15 40.80
N GLU A 158 0.69 -9.49 40.31
CA GLU A 158 1.38 -8.40 41.00
C GLU A 158 0.92 -6.99 40.59
N ALA A 159 -0.15 -6.83 39.81
CA ALA A 159 -0.60 -5.52 39.31
C ALA A 159 -0.80 -4.50 40.44
N ASP A 160 -1.49 -4.87 41.52
CA ASP A 160 -1.72 -4.01 42.67
C ASP A 160 -0.40 -3.62 43.37
N LEU A 161 0.54 -4.57 43.47
CA LEU A 161 1.86 -4.32 44.05
C LEU A 161 2.71 -3.42 43.16
N LYS A 162 2.61 -3.57 41.84
CA LYS A 162 3.28 -2.71 40.87
C LYS A 162 2.69 -1.29 40.91
N GLN A 163 1.37 -1.16 40.99
CA GLN A 163 0.70 0.13 41.14
C GLN A 163 1.15 0.83 42.43
N LEU A 164 1.18 0.11 43.56
CA LEU A 164 1.67 0.62 44.82
C LEU A 164 3.16 1.05 44.74
N PHE A 165 3.99 0.25 44.06
CA PHE A 165 5.39 0.59 43.83
C PHE A 165 5.57 1.85 42.96
N MET A 166 4.71 2.03 41.96
CA MET A 166 4.70 3.21 41.10
C MET A 166 4.28 4.47 41.88
N GLU A 167 3.21 4.39 42.66
CA GLU A 167 2.75 5.47 43.52
C GLU A 167 3.84 5.88 44.53
N THR A 168 4.50 4.89 45.14
CA THR A 168 5.60 5.11 46.08
C THR A 168 6.78 5.82 45.44
N LYS A 169 7.22 5.38 44.25
CA LYS A 169 8.30 6.07 43.51
C LYS A 169 7.96 7.53 43.25
N ARG A 170 6.69 7.82 42.97
CA ARG A 170 6.21 9.17 42.68
C ARG A 170 6.19 10.06 43.92
N LEU A 171 5.66 9.58 45.04
CA LEU A 171 5.69 10.30 46.33
C LEU A 171 7.15 10.60 46.73
N VAL A 172 8.04 9.61 46.59
CA VAL A 172 9.47 9.77 46.86
C VAL A 172 10.10 10.83 45.94
N LEU A 173 9.71 10.92 44.67
CA LEU A 173 10.23 11.94 43.74
C LEU A 173 9.95 13.37 44.21
N PHE A 174 8.78 13.61 44.79
CA PHE A 174 8.42 14.91 45.37
C PHE A 174 9.21 15.16 46.66
N ILE A 175 9.31 14.15 47.53
CA ILE A 175 10.02 14.25 48.80
C ILE A 175 11.51 14.60 48.60
N ILE A 176 12.21 13.94 47.68
CA ILE A 176 13.65 14.17 47.42
C ILE A 176 13.94 15.55 46.81
N ARG A 177 12.93 16.23 46.24
CA ARG A 177 13.09 17.59 45.71
C ARG A 177 12.97 18.65 46.79
N ILE A 178 12.28 18.36 47.89
CA ILE A 178 12.08 19.28 49.00
C ILE A 178 13.17 19.09 50.05
N GLN A 179 13.40 17.83 50.45
CA GLN A 179 14.36 17.46 51.48
C GLN A 179 15.55 16.68 50.88
N ALA A 180 16.75 17.12 51.23
CA ALA A 180 17.99 16.43 50.91
C ALA A 180 18.52 15.66 52.14
N GLY A 181 19.18 14.53 51.87
CA GLY A 181 19.83 13.66 52.85
C GLY A 181 20.82 12.72 52.16
N ALA A 182 21.62 11.99 52.93
CA ALA A 182 22.64 11.09 52.37
C ALA A 182 22.04 9.79 51.82
N ASN A 183 20.89 9.37 52.35
CA ASN A 183 20.14 8.19 51.90
C ASN A 183 18.62 8.43 52.04
N LEU A 184 17.83 7.59 51.36
CA LEU A 184 16.37 7.77 51.34
C LEU A 184 15.74 7.57 52.73
N LEU A 185 16.27 6.65 53.53
CA LEU A 185 15.79 6.41 54.89
C LEU A 185 15.94 7.65 55.78
N GLU A 186 17.07 8.36 55.69
CA GLU A 186 17.32 9.61 56.42
C GLU A 186 16.34 10.72 56.01
N ILE A 187 16.09 10.86 54.70
CA ILE A 187 15.11 11.82 54.17
C ILE A 187 13.71 11.53 54.71
N LEU A 188 13.30 10.26 54.72
CA LEU A 188 11.98 9.85 55.20
C LEU A 188 11.77 10.01 56.71
N VAL A 189 12.83 9.90 57.52
CA VAL A 189 12.74 10.04 59.00
C VAL A 189 12.93 11.48 59.47
N ARG A 190 13.53 12.36 58.65
CA ARG A 190 13.77 13.76 58.99
C ARG A 190 12.46 14.50 59.37
N PRO A 191 12.42 15.30 60.45
CA PRO A 191 11.22 16.08 60.78
C PRO A 191 10.93 17.13 59.70
N ILE A 192 9.64 17.42 59.49
CA ILE A 192 9.19 18.45 58.56
C ILE A 192 9.42 19.82 59.19
N THR A 193 10.03 20.73 58.43
CA THR A 193 10.25 22.12 58.83
C THR A 193 9.32 23.05 58.05
N PRO A 194 8.95 24.23 58.58
CA PRO A 194 8.10 25.17 57.85
C PRO A 194 8.72 25.63 56.51
N GLU A 195 10.05 25.64 56.40
CA GLU A 195 10.75 25.91 55.14
C GLU A 195 10.51 24.82 54.07
N ASP A 196 10.22 23.59 54.48
CA ASP A 196 9.90 22.49 53.56
C ASP A 196 8.48 22.62 53.02
N ASP A 197 7.54 23.10 53.85
CA ASP A 197 6.17 23.41 53.41
C ASP A 197 6.17 24.56 52.38
N ASP A 198 6.96 25.60 52.60
CA ASP A 198 7.12 26.71 51.64
C ASP A 198 7.65 26.21 50.27
N LYS A 199 8.63 25.28 50.29
CA LYS A 199 9.15 24.65 49.06
C LYS A 199 8.11 23.75 48.39
N TRP A 200 7.27 23.07 49.16
CA TRP A 200 6.18 22.26 48.62
C TRP A 200 5.16 23.13 47.90
N PHE A 201 4.72 24.23 48.50
CA PHE A 201 3.80 25.18 47.86
C PHE A 201 4.40 25.79 46.58
N ALA A 202 5.67 26.19 46.61
CA ALA A 202 6.36 26.69 45.42
C ALA A 202 6.42 25.67 44.28
N LEU A 203 6.64 24.39 44.60
CA LEU A 203 6.65 23.30 43.63
C LEU A 203 5.26 23.07 43.02
N LEU A 204 4.20 23.07 43.84
CA LEU A 204 2.82 22.94 43.39
C LEU A 204 2.40 24.10 42.46
N ASP A 205 2.79 25.32 42.77
CA ASP A 205 2.55 26.49 41.92
C ASP A 205 3.27 26.37 40.56
N GLU A 206 4.51 25.89 40.56
CA GLU A 206 5.27 25.64 39.34
C GLU A 206 4.58 24.57 38.45
N GLU A 207 4.11 23.48 39.05
CA GLU A 207 3.38 22.43 38.33
C GLU A 207 2.03 22.92 37.77
N ALA A 208 1.29 23.70 38.55
CA ALA A 208 0.01 24.28 38.13
C ALA A 208 0.19 25.24 36.95
N LEU A 209 1.27 26.04 36.95
CA LEU A 209 1.63 26.92 35.84
C LEU A 209 2.02 26.13 34.58
N GLN A 210 2.78 25.05 34.73
CA GLN A 210 3.17 24.19 33.60
C GLN A 210 1.96 23.49 32.97
N GLN A 211 1.02 23.00 33.78
CA GLN A 211 -0.22 22.39 33.27
C GLN A 211 -1.14 23.40 32.57
N ARG A 212 -1.24 24.63 33.08
CA ARG A 212 -2.02 25.70 32.43
C ARG A 212 -1.42 26.12 31.09
N SER A 213 -0.09 26.17 31.00
CA SER A 213 0.60 26.56 29.76
C SER A 213 0.52 25.48 28.69
N ASN A 214 0.49 24.20 29.07
CA ASN A 214 0.43 23.12 28.10
C ASN A 214 -0.42 21.94 28.61
N PRO A 215 -1.75 21.96 28.41
CA PRO A 215 -2.69 20.95 28.92
C PRO A 215 -2.45 19.54 28.36
N ARG A 216 -1.72 19.44 27.24
CA ARG A 216 -1.34 18.17 26.59
C ARG A 216 0.07 17.72 26.92
N ALA A 217 0.87 18.54 27.61
CA ALA A 217 2.17 18.09 28.08
C ALA A 217 1.96 17.20 29.31
N PRO A 218 2.43 15.94 29.30
CA PRO A 218 2.42 15.13 30.50
C PRO A 218 3.28 15.84 31.56
N SER A 219 2.74 16.00 32.77
CA SER A 219 3.51 16.50 33.92
C SER A 219 4.87 15.77 34.01
N ALA A 220 5.88 16.46 34.54
CA ALA A 220 7.19 15.88 34.78
C ALA A 220 7.12 14.57 35.59
N TYR A 221 6.02 14.35 36.32
CA TYR A 221 5.73 13.19 37.16
C TYR A 221 4.64 12.26 36.56
N SER A 222 3.80 12.75 35.64
CA SER A 222 2.81 11.95 34.89
C SER A 222 3.45 11.02 33.87
N GLY A 223 4.39 11.53 33.05
CA GLY A 223 4.85 10.80 31.86
C GLY A 223 5.94 9.75 32.12
N MET A 224 6.02 9.14 33.31
CA MET A 224 6.97 8.07 33.61
C MET A 224 6.48 6.71 33.05
N MET A 225 5.17 6.51 32.86
CA MET A 225 4.57 5.34 32.20
C MET A 225 3.26 5.73 31.47
N ASP A 226 2.95 5.05 30.37
CA ASP A 226 1.91 5.43 29.41
C ASP A 226 0.48 5.00 29.81
N ASP A 227 0.31 4.28 30.94
CA ASP A 227 -0.96 3.65 31.39
C ASP A 227 -1.56 4.23 32.69
N GLU A 228 -1.20 5.45 33.11
CA GLU A 228 -1.67 6.00 34.38
C GLU A 228 -3.04 6.72 34.28
N PRO A 229 -4.00 6.43 35.19
CA PRO A 229 -5.19 7.23 35.34
C PRO A 229 -4.84 8.62 35.88
N ALA A 230 -5.27 9.67 35.17
CA ALA A 230 -5.02 11.07 35.56
C ALA A 230 -5.54 11.45 36.96
N SER A 231 -6.41 10.63 37.57
CA SER A 231 -6.99 10.85 38.90
C SER A 231 -5.96 10.80 40.02
N THR A 232 -4.98 9.89 39.96
CA THR A 232 -3.97 9.69 41.02
C THR A 232 -2.99 10.87 41.09
N LEU A 233 -2.94 11.71 40.05
CA LEU A 233 -2.05 12.87 39.99
C LEU A 233 -2.67 14.13 40.57
N LEU A 234 -3.97 14.32 40.36
CA LEU A 234 -4.75 15.36 41.01
C LEU A 234 -4.80 15.17 42.54
N ASP A 235 -4.78 13.91 43.00
CA ASP A 235 -4.84 13.57 44.42
C ASP A 235 -3.58 14.03 45.18
N ILE A 236 -2.37 13.66 44.70
CA ILE A 236 -1.10 14.04 45.36
C ILE A 236 -0.89 15.56 45.43
N THR A 237 -1.28 16.31 44.39
CA THR A 237 -1.15 17.78 44.39
C THR A 237 -2.13 18.48 45.33
N SER A 238 -3.14 17.76 45.82
CA SER A 238 -4.12 18.27 46.79
C SER A 238 -3.74 17.99 48.24
N MET A 239 -2.74 17.13 48.47
CA MET A 239 -2.26 16.74 49.80
C MET A 239 -1.23 17.74 50.35
N SER A 240 -1.20 17.86 51.68
CA SER A 240 -0.11 18.54 52.40
C SER A 240 1.19 17.74 52.33
N TYR A 241 2.33 18.41 52.52
CA TYR A 241 3.63 17.72 52.51
C TYR A 241 3.73 16.64 53.59
N ALA A 242 3.09 16.85 54.75
CA ALA A 242 3.01 15.86 55.81
C ALA A 242 2.23 14.60 55.40
N GLU A 243 1.12 14.76 54.69
CA GLU A 243 0.32 13.65 54.16
C GLU A 243 1.08 12.89 53.06
N VAL A 244 1.77 13.59 52.15
CA VAL A 244 2.64 12.98 51.12
C VAL A 244 3.73 12.13 51.77
N LYS A 245 4.36 12.64 52.84
CA LYS A 245 5.41 11.93 53.56
C LYS A 245 4.88 10.73 54.34
N SER A 246 3.71 10.86 54.97
CA SER A 246 3.05 9.76 55.68
C SER A 246 2.64 8.64 54.72
N ALA A 247 2.01 8.98 53.58
CA ALA A 247 1.61 8.02 52.56
C ALA A 247 2.82 7.28 51.97
N ALA A 248 3.92 7.99 51.71
CA ALA A 248 5.15 7.36 51.22
C ALA A 248 5.71 6.34 52.23
N LEU A 249 5.69 6.66 53.52
CA LEU A 249 6.15 5.76 54.59
C LEU A 249 5.27 4.52 54.72
N GLU A 250 3.95 4.68 54.66
CA GLU A 250 2.99 3.57 54.70
C GLU A 250 3.19 2.62 53.52
N ASN A 251 3.29 3.17 52.30
CA ASN A 251 3.48 2.36 51.10
C ASN A 251 4.83 1.64 51.10
N ILE A 252 5.91 2.28 51.54
CA ILE A 252 7.23 1.64 51.69
C ILE A 252 7.17 0.48 52.67
N LEU A 253 6.43 0.61 53.77
CA LEU A 253 6.30 -0.45 54.76
C LEU A 253 5.53 -1.66 54.22
N ILE A 254 4.48 -1.42 53.43
CA ILE A 254 3.74 -2.49 52.73
C ILE A 254 4.64 -3.18 51.69
N LEU A 255 5.41 -2.42 50.91
CA LEU A 255 6.37 -2.95 49.94
C LEU A 255 7.51 -3.74 50.60
N GLU A 256 7.93 -3.34 51.81
CA GLU A 256 8.92 -4.06 52.60
C GLU A 256 8.38 -5.41 53.08
N GLN A 257 7.13 -5.46 53.57
CA GLN A 257 6.47 -6.72 53.96
C GLN A 257 6.35 -7.71 52.80
N GLN A 258 6.18 -7.19 51.58
CA GLN A 258 6.09 -7.97 50.34
C GLN A 258 7.47 -8.26 49.71
N GLY A 259 8.57 -7.83 50.35
CA GLY A 259 9.93 -8.10 49.92
C GLY A 259 10.38 -7.34 48.66
N LYS A 260 9.66 -6.31 48.22
CA LYS A 260 9.98 -5.50 47.03
C LYS A 260 11.02 -4.41 47.32
N VAL A 261 11.13 -3.97 48.56
CA VAL A 261 12.14 -3.01 49.05
C VAL A 261 12.76 -3.52 50.33
N ASN A 262 14.02 -3.15 50.60
CA ASN A 262 14.75 -3.63 51.78
C ASN A 262 15.26 -2.46 52.64
N ARG A 263 14.91 -2.44 53.92
CA ARG A 263 15.40 -1.41 54.85
C ARG A 263 16.91 -1.50 55.10
N HIS A 264 17.51 -2.68 54.99
CA HIS A 264 18.95 -2.88 55.22
C HIS A 264 19.84 -2.15 54.22
N ASN A 265 19.34 -1.90 53.00
CA ASN A 265 20.03 -1.10 52.00
C ASN A 265 19.59 0.38 51.99
N GLN A 266 18.93 0.83 53.05
CA GLN A 266 18.45 2.21 53.20
C GLN A 266 17.52 2.65 52.05
N TYR A 267 16.77 1.69 51.47
CA TYR A 267 15.87 1.87 50.32
C TYR A 267 16.56 2.34 49.02
N GLN A 268 17.84 2.01 48.85
CA GLN A 268 18.61 2.38 47.65
C GLN A 268 18.02 1.79 46.37
N ASP A 269 17.39 0.61 46.42
CA ASP A 269 16.75 -0.02 45.25
C ASP A 269 15.65 0.85 44.66
N LEU A 270 14.89 1.56 45.51
CA LEU A 270 13.83 2.45 45.06
C LEU A 270 14.40 3.68 44.33
N LEU A 271 15.50 4.24 44.83
CA LEU A 271 16.21 5.33 44.15
C LEU A 271 16.82 4.88 42.82
N ASN A 272 17.39 3.67 42.77
CA ASN A 272 17.93 3.08 41.54
C ASN A 272 16.81 2.88 40.50
N ALA A 273 15.64 2.38 40.92
CA ALA A 273 14.48 2.24 40.04
C ALA A 273 14.01 3.59 39.49
N ILE A 274 13.93 4.63 40.34
CA ILE A 274 13.62 6.00 39.92
C ILE A 274 14.65 6.52 38.91
N ALA A 275 15.95 6.30 39.13
CA ALA A 275 17.00 6.73 38.22
C ALA A 275 16.90 6.04 36.85
N ILE A 276 16.58 4.73 36.84
CA ILE A 276 16.32 3.97 35.61
C ILE A 276 15.10 4.54 34.88
N ASP A 277 14.02 4.85 35.59
CA ASP A 277 12.81 5.41 34.98
C ASP A 277 13.08 6.79 34.35
N ILE A 278 13.82 7.67 35.03
CA ILE A 278 14.21 8.99 34.50
C ILE A 278 15.02 8.83 33.21
N ARG A 279 16.01 7.93 33.19
CA ARG A 279 16.83 7.66 32.00
C ARG A 279 16.00 7.09 30.86
N THR A 280 15.11 6.16 31.16
CA THR A 280 14.25 5.50 30.17
C THR A 280 13.24 6.49 29.60
N LYS A 281 12.65 7.34 30.43
CA LYS A 281 11.76 8.44 30.01
C LYS A 281 12.47 9.44 29.10
N HIS A 282 13.71 9.81 29.42
CA HIS A 282 14.51 10.69 28.56
C HIS A 282 14.76 10.04 27.19
N ARG A 283 15.14 8.75 27.16
CA ARG A 283 15.31 7.99 25.92
C ARG A 283 14.03 7.95 25.08
N ARG A 284 12.88 7.61 25.68
CA ARG A 284 11.57 7.60 24.98
C ARG A 284 11.15 8.98 24.50
N ARG A 285 11.50 10.07 25.20
CA ARG A 285 11.24 11.44 24.73
C ARG A 285 12.04 11.74 23.47
N VAL A 286 13.33 11.44 23.46
CA VAL A 286 14.19 11.63 22.28
C VAL A 286 13.69 10.80 21.10
N GLN A 287 13.30 9.55 21.35
CA GLN A 287 12.74 8.67 20.32
C GLN A 287 11.44 9.23 19.72
N ARG A 288 10.46 9.61 20.56
CA ARG A 288 9.21 10.25 20.09
C ARG A 288 9.43 11.54 19.32
N THR A 289 10.44 12.34 19.69
CA THR A 289 10.78 13.53 18.91
C THR A 289 11.27 13.16 17.51
N ARG A 290 12.11 12.12 17.39
CA ARG A 290 12.55 11.60 16.08
C ARG A 290 11.40 11.03 15.26
N GLU A 291 10.51 10.25 15.88
CA GLU A 291 9.32 9.70 15.24
C GLU A 291 8.41 10.82 14.71
N LEU A 292 8.18 11.88 15.50
CA LEU A 292 7.40 13.04 15.05
C LEU A 292 8.02 13.73 13.83
N ASP A 293 9.34 13.84 13.79
CA ASP A 293 10.04 14.41 12.65
C ASP A 293 9.96 13.48 11.43
N GLY A 294 10.05 12.16 11.62
CA GLY A 294 9.83 11.15 10.59
C GLY A 294 8.41 11.22 10.00
N VAL A 295 7.38 11.25 10.85
CA VAL A 295 5.99 11.38 10.43
C VAL A 295 5.76 12.68 9.65
N ARG A 296 6.35 13.80 10.07
CA ARG A 296 6.27 15.06 9.31
C ARG A 296 6.93 14.95 7.94
N ALA A 297 8.06 14.26 7.84
CA ALA A 297 8.73 14.03 6.56
C ALA A 297 7.87 13.15 5.63
N THR A 298 7.27 12.07 6.16
CA THR A 298 6.37 11.21 5.38
C THR A 298 5.12 11.94 4.89
N LEU A 299 4.53 12.80 5.74
CA LEU A 299 3.39 13.64 5.36
C LEU A 299 3.75 14.55 4.18
N THR A 300 4.92 15.21 4.26
CA THR A 300 5.43 16.07 3.19
C THR A 300 5.62 15.29 1.88
N GLN A 301 6.13 14.06 1.95
CA GLN A 301 6.31 13.20 0.78
C GLN A 301 4.96 12.76 0.19
N LEU A 302 3.98 12.43 1.02
CA LEU A 302 2.63 12.08 0.57
C LEU A 302 1.94 13.27 -0.11
N ASP A 303 2.05 14.48 0.45
CA ASP A 303 1.53 15.70 -0.18
C ASP A 303 2.16 15.92 -1.57
N SER A 304 3.47 15.75 -1.70
CA SER A 304 4.16 15.87 -3.00
C SER A 304 3.67 14.82 -4.01
N LYS A 305 3.38 13.59 -3.55
CA LYS A 305 2.86 12.52 -4.40
C LYS A 305 1.41 12.78 -4.81
N ALA A 306 0.60 13.35 -3.92
CA ALA A 306 -0.76 13.75 -4.23
C ALA A 306 -0.77 14.83 -5.31
N SER A 307 0.06 15.88 -5.17
CA SER A 307 0.21 16.92 -6.20
C SER A 307 0.66 16.35 -7.55
N TYR A 308 1.62 15.42 -7.56
CA TYR A 308 2.07 14.77 -8.79
C TYR A 308 0.96 13.99 -9.51
N LEU A 309 0.14 13.24 -8.77
CA LEU A 309 -0.98 12.49 -9.34
C LEU A 309 -2.07 13.43 -9.88
N ASP A 310 -2.28 14.57 -9.23
CA ASP A 310 -3.23 15.59 -9.69
C ASP A 310 -2.75 16.25 -11.01
N GLU A 311 -1.45 16.54 -11.12
CA GLU A 311 -0.83 17.00 -12.38
C GLU A 311 -0.97 15.96 -13.50
N GLN A 312 -0.79 14.67 -13.21
CA GLN A 312 -1.01 13.59 -14.18
C GLN A 312 -2.46 13.56 -14.66
N LEU A 313 -3.42 13.66 -13.75
CA LEU A 313 -4.85 13.70 -14.08
C LEU A 313 -5.17 14.90 -14.97
N GLN A 314 -4.63 16.07 -14.65
CA GLN A 314 -4.83 17.27 -15.46
C GLN A 314 -4.25 17.09 -16.87
N SER A 315 -3.04 16.54 -16.99
CA SER A 315 -2.42 16.29 -18.30
C SER A 315 -3.23 15.30 -19.17
N TYR A 316 -3.87 14.32 -18.55
CA TYR A 316 -4.74 13.37 -19.23
C TYR A 316 -6.01 14.04 -19.74
N ASN A 317 -6.63 14.90 -18.93
CA ASN A 317 -7.81 15.67 -19.34
C ASN A 317 -7.48 16.64 -20.47
N ASP A 318 -6.36 17.37 -20.38
CA ASP A 318 -5.89 18.27 -21.43
C ASP A 318 -5.67 17.53 -22.77
N TYR A 319 -5.16 16.30 -22.73
CA TYR A 319 -4.99 15.45 -23.91
C TYR A 319 -6.34 15.09 -24.55
N ILE A 320 -7.34 14.73 -23.76
CA ILE A 320 -8.70 14.45 -24.24
C ILE A 320 -9.32 15.69 -24.86
N GLU A 321 -9.24 16.85 -24.20
CA GLU A 321 -9.79 18.10 -24.71
C GLU A 321 -9.15 18.49 -26.05
N GLN A 322 -7.81 18.40 -26.17
CA GLN A 322 -7.12 18.67 -27.43
C GLN A 322 -7.54 17.69 -28.56
N ALA A 323 -7.73 16.41 -28.23
CA ALA A 323 -8.23 15.42 -29.18
C ALA A 323 -9.66 15.75 -29.64
N MET A 324 -10.54 16.20 -28.73
CA MET A 324 -11.91 16.62 -29.04
C MET A 324 -11.96 17.88 -29.92
N ILE A 325 -11.16 18.91 -29.60
CA ILE A 325 -11.08 20.17 -30.37
C ILE A 325 -10.62 19.90 -31.81
N THR A 326 -9.65 19.01 -32.00
CA THR A 326 -9.15 18.63 -33.34
C THR A 326 -10.25 18.02 -34.21
N LEU A 327 -11.21 17.31 -33.60
CA LEU A 327 -12.30 16.66 -34.32
C LEU A 327 -13.44 17.64 -34.66
N GLN A 328 -13.77 18.58 -33.75
CA GLN A 328 -14.81 19.58 -33.97
C GLN A 328 -14.48 20.56 -35.11
N ASN A 329 -13.20 20.93 -35.26
CA ASN A 329 -12.77 21.91 -36.26
C ASN A 329 -12.70 21.36 -37.70
N LYS A 330 -12.89 20.05 -37.92
CA LYS A 330 -12.77 19.40 -39.24
C LYS A 330 -14.12 18.97 -39.83
N LYS A 331 -14.94 19.93 -40.27
CA LYS A 331 -16.02 19.67 -41.23
C LYS A 331 -15.44 19.57 -42.66
N GLY A 332 -15.17 18.33 -43.09
CA GLY A 332 -15.19 17.88 -44.49
C GLY A 332 -14.41 18.68 -45.55
N LYS A 333 -13.08 18.49 -45.65
CA LYS A 333 -12.39 18.64 -46.94
C LYS A 333 -12.52 17.31 -47.70
N LYS A 334 -13.23 17.31 -48.84
CA LYS A 334 -13.40 16.13 -49.71
C LYS A 334 -12.02 15.70 -50.24
N ARG A 335 -11.51 14.56 -49.76
CA ARG A 335 -10.26 13.97 -50.27
C ARG A 335 -10.48 13.43 -51.69
N PHE A 336 -9.47 13.56 -52.55
CA PHE A 336 -9.51 13.02 -53.91
C PHE A 336 -9.43 11.48 -53.83
N LEU A 337 -10.53 10.81 -54.11
CA LEU A 337 -10.61 9.34 -54.12
C LEU A 337 -10.36 8.82 -55.53
N LEU A 338 -9.45 7.86 -55.64
CA LEU A 338 -9.18 7.19 -56.91
C LEU A 338 -10.41 6.38 -57.35
N PRO A 339 -10.85 6.53 -58.62
CA PRO A 339 -11.98 5.76 -59.15
C PRO A 339 -11.68 4.26 -59.10
N PHE A 340 -12.72 3.44 -58.90
CA PHE A 340 -12.68 1.98 -58.77
C PHE A 340 -12.08 1.41 -57.47
N THR A 341 -11.79 2.25 -56.47
CA THR A 341 -11.44 1.77 -55.13
C THR A 341 -12.69 1.39 -54.31
N LYS A 342 -12.56 0.45 -53.37
CA LYS A 342 -13.67 0.06 -52.48
C LYS A 342 -14.26 1.25 -51.71
N GLN A 343 -13.40 2.19 -51.30
CA GLN A 343 -13.79 3.43 -50.62
C GLN A 343 -14.58 4.38 -51.54
N TYR A 344 -14.17 4.51 -52.81
CA TYR A 344 -14.88 5.31 -53.81
C TYR A 344 -16.30 4.78 -54.07
N ASN A 345 -16.46 3.45 -54.17
CA ASN A 345 -17.77 2.83 -54.34
C ASN A 345 -18.67 3.00 -53.11
N HIS A 346 -18.09 2.89 -51.90
CA HIS A 346 -18.80 3.06 -50.63
C HIS A 346 -19.29 4.49 -50.42
N GLU A 347 -18.47 5.51 -50.69
CA GLU A 347 -18.89 6.91 -50.58
C GLU A 347 -19.98 7.28 -51.60
N ARG A 348 -19.93 6.70 -52.80
CA ARG A 348 -20.96 6.89 -53.83
C ARG A 348 -22.26 6.16 -53.50
N GLU A 349 -22.19 5.02 -52.81
CA GLU A 349 -23.35 4.30 -52.27
C GLU A 349 -24.00 5.07 -51.11
N LEU A 350 -23.21 5.57 -50.16
CA LEU A 350 -23.67 6.44 -49.06
C LEU A 350 -24.30 7.75 -49.58
N ALA A 351 -23.73 8.34 -50.62
CA ALA A 351 -24.29 9.53 -51.29
C ALA A 351 -25.60 9.23 -52.03
N ARG A 352 -25.77 8.02 -52.56
CA ARG A 352 -27.03 7.56 -53.19
C ARG A 352 -28.11 7.21 -52.17
N SER A 353 -27.72 6.71 -51.00
CA SER A 353 -28.64 6.34 -49.91
C SER A 353 -28.96 7.50 -48.95
N GLY A 354 -28.37 8.67 -49.14
CA GLY A 354 -28.59 9.87 -48.31
C GLY A 354 -28.03 9.77 -46.88
N ARG A 355 -27.20 8.75 -46.58
CA ARG A 355 -26.62 8.51 -45.25
C ARG A 355 -25.13 8.81 -45.26
N THR A 356 -24.74 10.08 -45.42
CA THR A 356 -23.32 10.47 -45.33
C THR A 356 -22.99 10.91 -43.90
N PRO A 357 -22.23 10.12 -43.13
CA PRO A 357 -21.93 10.48 -41.74
C PRO A 357 -21.05 11.72 -41.63
N LYS A 358 -21.26 12.51 -40.56
CA LYS A 358 -20.69 13.88 -40.44
C LYS A 358 -19.17 13.93 -40.44
N PHE A 359 -18.50 12.93 -39.84
CA PHE A 359 -17.04 12.87 -39.71
C PHE A 359 -16.39 11.80 -40.61
N GLY A 360 -17.17 11.22 -41.53
CA GLY A 360 -16.71 10.26 -42.55
C GLY A 360 -17.00 8.79 -42.23
N SER A 361 -16.86 7.95 -43.24
CA SER A 361 -17.06 6.48 -43.16
C SER A 361 -15.96 5.77 -43.93
N TYR A 362 -15.31 4.79 -43.31
CA TYR A 362 -14.24 4.01 -43.92
C TYR A 362 -14.60 2.53 -43.95
N LYS A 363 -14.56 1.92 -45.15
CA LYS A 363 -14.88 0.51 -45.35
C LYS A 363 -13.61 -0.31 -45.56
N TYR A 364 -13.40 -1.32 -44.71
CA TYR A 364 -12.30 -2.26 -44.79
C TYR A 364 -12.81 -3.70 -44.92
N SER A 365 -12.12 -4.54 -45.68
CA SER A 365 -12.36 -6.00 -45.61
C SER A 365 -11.82 -6.54 -44.29
N ALA A 366 -12.50 -7.52 -43.68
CA ALA A 366 -12.07 -8.14 -42.44
C ALA A 366 -10.63 -8.68 -42.51
N ARG A 367 -10.24 -9.27 -43.65
CA ARG A 367 -8.85 -9.69 -43.92
C ARG A 367 -7.83 -8.57 -43.81
N SER A 368 -8.16 -7.38 -44.30
CA SER A 368 -7.22 -6.24 -44.26
C SER A 368 -7.08 -5.67 -42.84
N LEU A 369 -8.12 -5.75 -42.02
CA LEU A 369 -8.04 -5.40 -40.60
C LEU A 369 -7.24 -6.44 -39.81
N ALA A 370 -7.37 -7.72 -40.17
CA ALA A 370 -6.60 -8.80 -39.55
C ALA A 370 -5.11 -8.75 -39.93
N GLU A 371 -4.77 -8.49 -41.20
CA GLU A 371 -3.38 -8.29 -41.65
C GLU A 371 -2.72 -7.09 -40.96
N LYS A 372 -3.51 -6.08 -40.57
CA LYS A 372 -3.05 -4.93 -39.77
C LYS A 372 -2.99 -5.23 -38.26
N GLY A 373 -3.40 -6.42 -37.83
CA GLY A 373 -3.48 -6.81 -36.41
C GLY A 373 -4.60 -6.13 -35.62
N VAL A 374 -5.46 -5.34 -36.27
CA VAL A 374 -6.56 -4.63 -35.61
C VAL A 374 -7.69 -5.59 -35.27
N LEU A 375 -8.00 -6.54 -36.18
CA LEU A 375 -8.96 -7.61 -35.96
C LEU A 375 -8.23 -8.89 -35.57
N VAL A 376 -8.60 -9.49 -34.44
CA VAL A 376 -7.96 -10.69 -33.88
C VAL A 376 -8.78 -11.93 -34.15
N SER A 377 -10.07 -11.88 -33.83
CA SER A 377 -11.03 -12.93 -34.13
C SER A 377 -12.41 -12.35 -34.33
N TRP A 378 -13.24 -13.06 -35.10
CA TRP A 378 -14.67 -12.81 -35.18
C TRP A 378 -15.36 -14.15 -35.00
N ASP A 379 -16.03 -14.35 -33.87
CA ASP A 379 -16.71 -15.61 -33.60
C ASP A 379 -17.80 -15.85 -34.66
N GLY A 380 -17.99 -17.10 -35.10
CA GLY A 380 -18.98 -17.44 -36.15
C GLY A 380 -18.48 -17.30 -37.60
N TYR A 381 -17.32 -16.66 -37.85
CA TYR A 381 -16.75 -16.54 -39.20
C TYR A 381 -15.30 -17.04 -39.28
N ASP A 382 -15.08 -18.11 -40.05
CA ASP A 382 -13.75 -18.65 -40.29
C ASP A 382 -12.87 -17.71 -41.14
N ALA A 383 -11.54 -17.81 -40.98
CA ALA A 383 -10.56 -16.92 -41.63
C ALA A 383 -10.62 -16.96 -43.17
N THR A 384 -11.16 -18.04 -43.74
CA THR A 384 -11.42 -18.20 -45.17
C THR A 384 -12.54 -17.29 -45.70
N GLN A 385 -13.48 -16.90 -44.83
CA GLN A 385 -14.65 -16.08 -45.16
C GLN A 385 -14.40 -14.57 -45.02
N TRP A 386 -13.28 -14.17 -44.38
CA TRP A 386 -12.91 -12.77 -44.14
C TRP A 386 -12.66 -11.93 -45.41
N ASN A 387 -12.57 -12.58 -46.57
CA ASN A 387 -12.50 -11.90 -47.87
C ASN A 387 -13.86 -11.34 -48.33
N ARG A 388 -14.96 -11.93 -47.86
CA ARG A 388 -16.35 -11.58 -48.26
C ARG A 388 -17.02 -10.63 -47.26
N ILE A 389 -16.43 -10.49 -46.07
CA ILE A 389 -16.91 -9.66 -44.97
C ILE A 389 -16.18 -8.31 -44.98
N ASN A 390 -16.93 -7.23 -44.82
CA ASN A 390 -16.43 -5.88 -44.68
C ASN A 390 -16.88 -5.28 -43.34
N VAL A 391 -15.96 -4.58 -42.69
CA VAL A 391 -16.21 -3.76 -41.51
C VAL A 391 -16.19 -2.29 -41.93
N THR A 392 -17.26 -1.59 -41.63
CA THR A 392 -17.40 -0.15 -41.84
C THR A 392 -17.20 0.55 -40.51
N ILE A 393 -16.34 1.57 -40.47
CA ILE A 393 -16.11 2.43 -39.31
C ILE A 393 -16.57 3.82 -39.70
N SER A 394 -17.63 4.33 -39.07
CA SER A 394 -18.18 5.67 -39.28
C SER A 394 -18.19 6.48 -37.98
N SER A 395 -18.30 7.80 -38.10
CA SER A 395 -18.47 8.67 -36.95
C SER A 395 -19.43 9.81 -37.29
N ASP A 396 -20.51 9.91 -36.51
CA ASP A 396 -21.54 10.95 -36.63
C ASP A 396 -21.46 12.00 -35.52
N GLU A 397 -20.92 11.61 -34.37
CA GLU A 397 -20.72 12.44 -33.19
C GLU A 397 -19.23 12.49 -32.83
N VAL A 398 -18.84 13.60 -32.21
CA VAL A 398 -17.44 13.82 -31.83
C VAL A 398 -17.04 12.80 -30.78
N GLY A 399 -16.01 12.01 -31.07
CA GLY A 399 -15.49 11.02 -30.14
C GLY A 399 -16.33 9.74 -30.05
N VAL A 400 -17.32 9.53 -30.92
CA VAL A 400 -18.07 8.26 -30.99
C VAL A 400 -17.89 7.59 -32.35
N PHE A 401 -17.41 6.34 -32.34
CA PHE A 401 -17.18 5.53 -33.53
C PHE A 401 -18.23 4.43 -33.64
N HIS A 402 -18.91 4.37 -34.77
CA HIS A 402 -19.88 3.34 -35.10
C HIS A 402 -19.20 2.30 -35.99
N ILE A 403 -19.24 1.05 -35.55
CA ILE A 403 -18.59 -0.08 -36.21
C ILE A 403 -19.69 -1.03 -36.67
N GLU A 404 -19.74 -1.27 -37.98
CA GLU A 404 -20.77 -2.09 -38.61
C GLU A 404 -20.17 -3.21 -39.47
N GLY A 405 -20.71 -4.42 -39.36
CA GLY A 405 -20.37 -5.58 -40.16
C GLY A 405 -21.30 -5.76 -41.36
N SER A 406 -20.74 -5.99 -42.54
CA SER A 406 -21.50 -6.28 -43.77
C SER A 406 -20.87 -7.43 -44.55
N MET A 407 -21.70 -8.28 -45.16
CA MET A 407 -21.26 -9.32 -46.09
C MET A 407 -21.83 -9.01 -47.48
N GLY A 408 -20.96 -8.62 -48.42
CA GLY A 408 -21.40 -8.09 -49.72
C GLY A 408 -22.20 -6.79 -49.57
N SER A 409 -23.47 -6.80 -50.00
CA SER A 409 -24.43 -5.69 -49.91
C SER A 409 -25.42 -5.81 -48.75
N LEU A 410 -25.34 -6.89 -47.96
CA LEU A 410 -26.23 -7.16 -46.83
C LEU A 410 -25.50 -6.86 -45.52
N MET A 411 -26.15 -6.13 -44.61
CA MET A 411 -25.66 -5.91 -43.26
C MET A 411 -25.85 -7.18 -42.43
N ILE A 412 -24.85 -7.55 -41.62
CA ILE A 412 -24.95 -8.72 -40.75
C ILE A 412 -25.82 -8.35 -39.54
N PRO A 413 -26.94 -9.06 -39.28
CA PRO A 413 -27.78 -8.79 -38.12
C PRO A 413 -26.99 -8.91 -36.83
N GLY A 414 -27.05 -7.89 -35.96
CA GLY A 414 -26.34 -7.87 -34.67
C GLY A 414 -24.89 -7.40 -34.72
N ALA A 415 -24.31 -7.15 -35.91
CA ALA A 415 -22.94 -6.68 -36.07
C ALA A 415 -22.86 -5.14 -36.14
N SER A 416 -23.42 -4.44 -35.16
CA SER A 416 -23.34 -2.97 -35.03
C SER A 416 -23.01 -2.59 -33.59
N ALA A 417 -22.02 -1.72 -33.39
CA ALA A 417 -21.60 -1.26 -32.06
C ALA A 417 -21.12 0.20 -32.10
N SER A 418 -21.47 0.96 -31.08
CA SER A 418 -20.95 2.30 -30.84
C SER A 418 -19.87 2.25 -29.77
N VAL A 419 -18.70 2.81 -30.06
CA VAL A 419 -17.55 2.85 -29.17
C VAL A 419 -17.13 4.30 -28.97
N PRO A 420 -17.28 4.86 -27.77
CA PRO A 420 -16.75 6.18 -27.46
C PRO A 420 -15.21 6.13 -27.34
N LEU A 421 -14.55 7.25 -27.64
CA LEU A 421 -13.10 7.40 -27.55
C LEU A 421 -12.61 7.22 -26.11
N ASP A 422 -13.40 7.69 -25.14
CA ASP A 422 -13.08 7.62 -23.72
C ASP A 422 -12.94 6.16 -23.26
N ASP A 423 -13.84 5.27 -23.69
CA ASP A 423 -13.74 3.83 -23.39
C ASP A 423 -12.50 3.20 -24.01
N LEU A 424 -12.06 3.66 -25.19
CA LEU A 424 -10.84 3.16 -25.83
C LEU A 424 -9.58 3.65 -25.12
N LEU A 425 -9.57 4.89 -24.65
CA LEU A 425 -8.47 5.47 -23.87
C LEU A 425 -8.41 4.84 -22.47
N GLN A 426 -9.56 4.63 -21.83
CA GLN A 426 -9.68 3.92 -20.56
C GLN A 426 -9.19 2.47 -20.69
N ALA A 427 -9.62 1.76 -21.74
CA ALA A 427 -9.14 0.40 -22.01
C ALA A 427 -7.63 0.37 -22.29
N GLN A 428 -7.06 1.41 -22.89
CA GLN A 428 -5.61 1.55 -23.04
C GLN A 428 -4.91 1.79 -21.70
N PHE A 429 -5.46 2.66 -20.84
CA PHE A 429 -4.93 2.94 -19.50
C PHE A 429 -4.96 1.71 -18.59
N ASP A 430 -6.08 0.98 -18.60
CA ASP A 430 -6.26 -0.27 -17.85
C ASP A 430 -5.51 -1.46 -18.48
N ASN A 431 -4.67 -1.23 -19.50
CA ASN A 431 -3.88 -2.24 -20.22
C ASN A 431 -4.71 -3.38 -20.84
N HIS A 432 -5.99 -3.14 -21.16
CA HIS A 432 -6.82 -4.09 -21.88
C HIS A 432 -6.36 -4.17 -23.34
N GLN A 433 -5.60 -5.22 -23.67
CA GLN A 433 -5.08 -5.43 -25.02
C GLN A 433 -6.18 -5.68 -26.06
N PHE A 434 -7.33 -6.22 -25.64
CA PHE A 434 -8.42 -6.62 -26.52
C PHE A 434 -9.77 -6.09 -26.04
N MET A 435 -10.57 -5.60 -26.98
CA MET A 435 -11.96 -5.21 -26.78
C MET A 435 -12.86 -6.13 -27.59
N ASN A 436 -13.90 -6.66 -26.96
CA ASN A 436 -14.89 -7.51 -27.63
C ASN A 436 -16.13 -6.68 -27.94
N LEU A 437 -16.49 -6.58 -29.22
CA LEU A 437 -17.70 -5.91 -29.70
C LEU A 437 -18.75 -6.94 -30.15
N PHE A 438 -20.01 -6.51 -30.23
CA PHE A 438 -21.18 -7.32 -30.63
C PHE A 438 -21.61 -8.44 -29.65
N ARG A 439 -21.05 -8.47 -28.43
CA ARG A 439 -21.46 -9.45 -27.41
C ARG A 439 -22.80 -9.02 -26.79
N GLY A 440 -23.89 -9.69 -27.15
CA GLY A 440 -25.21 -9.54 -26.51
C GLY A 440 -26.37 -9.07 -27.40
N THR A 441 -26.13 -8.74 -28.67
CA THR A 441 -27.17 -8.26 -29.61
C THR A 441 -27.62 -9.35 -30.59
N GLY A 442 -28.01 -10.54 -30.09
CA GLY A 442 -28.74 -11.57 -30.85
C GLY A 442 -28.15 -12.09 -32.17
N GLY A 443 -26.96 -11.64 -32.57
CA GLY A 443 -26.23 -12.08 -33.75
C GLY A 443 -25.08 -12.98 -33.33
N GLU A 444 -24.85 -14.04 -34.11
CA GLU A 444 -23.69 -14.91 -33.96
C GLU A 444 -22.42 -14.08 -34.20
N GLY A 445 -21.63 -13.88 -33.15
CA GLY A 445 -20.22 -13.56 -33.29
C GLY A 445 -19.68 -12.35 -32.54
N GLY A 446 -18.94 -12.56 -31.45
CA GLY A 446 -18.13 -11.51 -30.83
C GLY A 446 -16.95 -11.11 -31.72
N LEU A 447 -16.81 -9.81 -32.00
CA LEU A 447 -15.67 -9.25 -32.73
C LEU A 447 -14.59 -8.83 -31.74
N LYS A 448 -13.44 -9.52 -31.76
CA LYS A 448 -12.29 -9.20 -30.91
C LYS A 448 -11.34 -8.27 -31.65
N LEU A 449 -11.24 -7.03 -31.17
CA LEU A 449 -10.34 -6.00 -31.70
C LEU A 449 -9.17 -5.75 -30.74
N ASN A 450 -8.00 -5.42 -31.29
CA ASN A 450 -6.88 -4.94 -30.50
C ASN A 450 -7.04 -3.43 -30.23
N VAL A 451 -7.11 -3.03 -28.95
CA VAL A 451 -7.41 -1.64 -28.55
C VAL A 451 -6.37 -0.66 -29.08
N ASN A 452 -5.08 -0.93 -28.85
CA ASN A 452 -3.98 -0.06 -29.25
C ASN A 452 -3.90 0.15 -30.77
N LEU A 453 -4.07 -0.94 -31.54
CA LEU A 453 -4.00 -0.88 -33.00
C LEU A 453 -5.27 -0.26 -33.61
N PHE A 454 -6.43 -0.48 -32.99
CA PHE A 454 -7.68 0.16 -33.37
C PHE A 454 -7.64 1.66 -33.11
N LEU A 455 -7.17 2.07 -31.93
CA LEU A 455 -6.98 3.46 -31.53
C LEU A 455 -6.00 4.18 -32.47
N HIS A 456 -4.88 3.53 -32.84
CA HIS A 456 -3.98 4.05 -33.86
C HIS A 456 -4.62 4.15 -35.27
N LEU A 457 -5.47 3.19 -35.66
CA LEU A 457 -6.22 3.25 -36.93
C LEU A 457 -7.21 4.42 -36.95
N VAL A 458 -7.92 4.62 -35.84
CA VAL A 458 -8.85 5.72 -35.60
C VAL A 458 -8.11 7.05 -35.66
N PHE A 459 -7.01 7.22 -34.92
CA PHE A 459 -6.18 8.42 -34.99
C PHE A 459 -5.64 8.69 -36.39
N LYS A 460 -5.15 7.66 -37.10
CA LYS A 460 -4.65 7.82 -38.47
C LYS A 460 -5.73 8.26 -39.47
N LYS A 461 -6.99 7.88 -39.26
CA LYS A 461 -8.07 8.07 -40.24
C LYS A 461 -8.99 9.26 -39.93
N PHE A 462 -9.22 9.53 -38.65
CA PHE A 462 -10.11 10.58 -38.20
C PHE A 462 -9.37 11.80 -37.62
N TYR A 463 -8.12 11.66 -37.14
CA TYR A 463 -7.41 12.74 -36.42
C TYR A 463 -6.17 13.30 -37.16
N ARG A 464 -5.42 12.46 -37.87
CA ARG A 464 -4.17 12.87 -38.54
C ARG A 464 -4.41 13.90 -39.67
N GLU A 465 -3.77 15.06 -39.56
CA GLU A 465 -3.28 15.79 -40.74
C GLU A 465 -2.14 14.96 -41.34
N GLU A 466 -2.02 14.94 -42.67
CA GLU A 466 -1.08 14.06 -43.39
C GLU A 466 0.32 14.02 -42.76
#